data_AF-A0A2Z3QWA5-F1
#
_entry.id   AF-A0A2Z3QWA5-F1
#
_cell.length_a   1.000
_cell.length_b   1.000
_cell.length_c   1.000
_cell.angle_alpha   90.00
_cell.angle_beta   90.00
_cell.angle_gamma   90.00
#
_symmetry.space_group_name_H-M   'P 1'
#
loop_
_entity.id
_entity.type
_entity.pdbx_description
1 polymer ?
#
loop_
_entity_poly.entity_id
_entity_poly.type
_entity_poly.pdbx_seq_one_letter_code
_entity_poly.pdbx_strand_id
1 'polypeptide(L)'
;MRDLFGCETTVTLYDLTNTYFEGAAAANPQAARGRSKEKRSDCPLVTLGLVLDGSGFVRRSETFAGHAAEVQTLEAMLIGLDAPRGSLIVMDAGIAAEANLTWLVAHGYRYLVVSRKRTRHFEAAHAITIETASQQAVQIQKVTSDDGQEVQLHCYSTGRQAKEAAIARRFCARLETGLHKLAEGLNTPRGEKRLAKLQERMGRLKEKSRVGQHYAITLTADESGEKALSLTWVKQPIGGTLLTYPGVQCLRTNETQWDAERLWHTYILFGPGGGVSLPQIRAGAAAHLSPPRSACRWASVHQRACLSAGPDIAATTEGKGHPRKLVGSARDPLGSTSCHGQLSKARWTRAPCMRKSTVAEPELKTML
;
A
#
# COMPACT_ATOMS: atom_id res chain seq x y z
N MET A 1 -19.12 19.14 -26.61
CA MET A 1 -17.77 19.64 -26.22
C MET A 1 -16.66 18.59 -26.34
N ARG A 2 -16.86 17.45 -27.04
CA ARG A 2 -15.77 16.50 -27.38
C ARG A 2 -15.03 16.87 -28.70
N ASP A 3 -15.61 17.78 -29.49
CA ASP A 3 -15.21 18.05 -30.87
C ASP A 3 -14.42 19.36 -31.06
N LEU A 4 -14.19 20.14 -29.99
CA LEU A 4 -13.57 21.47 -30.12
C LEU A 4 -12.04 21.47 -29.97
N PHE A 5 -11.44 20.36 -29.50
CA PHE A 5 -10.00 20.28 -29.22
C PHE A 5 -9.29 19.03 -29.76
N GLY A 6 -9.98 18.14 -30.50
CA GLY A 6 -9.35 17.00 -31.18
C GLY A 6 -8.51 16.07 -30.29
N CYS A 7 -8.71 16.07 -28.96
CA CYS A 7 -7.90 15.25 -28.06
C CYS A 7 -8.37 13.78 -28.12
N GLU A 8 -7.72 13.00 -28.97
CA GLU A 8 -7.97 11.57 -29.18
C GLU A 8 -7.72 10.68 -27.94
N THR A 9 -7.25 11.21 -26.81
CA THR A 9 -6.83 10.37 -25.68
C THR A 9 -7.55 10.73 -24.38
N THR A 10 -8.63 10.00 -24.08
CA THR A 10 -9.18 9.98 -22.72
C THR A 10 -8.33 9.04 -21.88
N VAL A 11 -7.49 9.59 -21.00
CA VAL A 11 -6.78 8.83 -19.97
C VAL A 11 -7.60 8.85 -18.69
N THR A 12 -7.77 7.71 -18.05
CA THR A 12 -8.53 7.53 -16.82
C THR A 12 -7.60 6.94 -15.76
N LEU A 13 -7.39 7.68 -14.67
CA LEU A 13 -6.50 7.26 -13.59
C LEU A 13 -7.31 6.70 -12.45
N TYR A 14 -6.89 5.55 -11.95
CA TYR A 14 -7.58 4.86 -10.88
C TYR A 14 -6.65 4.66 -9.68
N ASP A 15 -6.91 5.38 -8.59
CA ASP A 15 -6.23 5.23 -7.30
C ASP A 15 -7.23 4.88 -6.20
N LEU A 16 -6.77 4.02 -5.28
CA LEU A 16 -7.48 3.69 -4.05
C LEU A 16 -6.61 4.07 -2.87
N THR A 17 -7.10 4.96 -2.03
CA THR A 17 -6.42 5.33 -0.79
C THR A 17 -7.31 5.02 0.40
N ASN A 18 -6.74 4.46 1.47
CA ASN A 18 -7.47 4.30 2.72
C ASN A 18 -7.12 5.43 3.68
N THR A 19 -8.15 5.94 4.35
CA THR A 19 -8.03 6.86 5.48
C THR A 19 -8.64 6.21 6.72
N TYR A 20 -8.32 6.73 7.90
CA TYR A 20 -8.73 6.15 9.18
C TYR A 20 -9.52 7.12 10.03
N PHE A 21 -10.37 6.58 10.90
CA PHE A 21 -11.02 7.35 11.96
C PHE A 21 -10.23 7.22 13.27
N GLU A 22 -10.11 8.30 14.03
CA GLU A 22 -9.49 8.27 15.35
C GLU A 22 -10.41 7.65 16.42
N GLY A 23 -11.72 7.58 16.16
CA GLY A 23 -12.72 6.95 17.03
C GLY A 23 -13.26 5.61 16.51
N ALA A 24 -14.20 5.02 17.24
CA ALA A 24 -14.79 3.72 16.90
C ALA A 24 -15.65 3.73 15.61
N ALA A 25 -16.17 4.91 15.22
CA ALA A 25 -16.99 5.10 14.02
C ALA A 25 -18.18 4.12 13.87
N ALA A 26 -18.77 3.68 15.00
CA ALA A 26 -19.79 2.63 15.03
C ALA A 26 -21.05 2.92 14.21
N ALA A 27 -21.36 4.20 13.96
CA ALA A 27 -22.50 4.62 13.15
C ALA A 27 -22.23 4.56 11.63
N ASN A 28 -20.97 4.39 11.20
CA ASN A 28 -20.63 4.29 9.78
C ASN A 28 -20.42 2.83 9.39
N PRO A 29 -21.34 2.21 8.62
CA PRO A 29 -21.23 0.82 8.22
C PRO A 29 -20.03 0.53 7.28
N GLN A 30 -19.49 1.56 6.61
CA GLN A 30 -18.28 1.43 5.79
C GLN A 30 -17.00 1.49 6.63
N ALA A 31 -17.07 2.00 7.86
CA ALA A 31 -15.91 2.09 8.74
C ALA A 31 -15.51 0.70 9.24
N ALA A 32 -14.43 0.15 8.69
CA ALA A 32 -14.02 -1.21 8.96
C ALA A 32 -12.50 -1.33 9.07
N ARG A 33 -12.03 -2.20 9.96
CA ARG A 33 -10.60 -2.50 10.08
C ARG A 33 -10.14 -3.28 8.85
N GLY A 34 -8.97 -2.91 8.35
CA GLY A 34 -8.41 -3.51 7.14
C GLY A 34 -6.93 -3.22 7.00
N ARG A 35 -6.40 -3.49 5.81
CA ARG A 35 -4.98 -3.25 5.53
C ARG A 35 -4.75 -1.76 5.23
N SER A 36 -4.30 -1.02 6.24
CA SER A 36 -3.95 0.40 6.10
C SER A 36 -2.62 0.59 5.36
N LYS A 37 -2.55 1.55 4.42
CA LYS A 37 -1.30 2.01 3.80
C LYS A 37 -0.35 2.60 4.86
N GLU A 38 -0.90 3.18 5.93
CA GLU A 38 -0.18 3.70 7.10
C GLU A 38 0.09 2.65 8.19
N LYS A 39 -0.31 1.39 7.99
CA LYS A 39 -0.17 0.29 8.96
C LYS A 39 -0.89 0.54 10.29
N ARG A 40 -1.96 1.33 10.28
CA ARG A 40 -2.88 1.49 11.41
C ARG A 40 -3.84 0.31 11.47
N SER A 41 -3.58 -0.64 12.37
CA SER A 41 -4.47 -1.78 12.67
C SER A 41 -5.42 -1.51 13.85
N ASP A 42 -5.18 -0.41 14.57
CA ASP A 42 -5.92 0.05 15.75
C ASP A 42 -7.24 0.75 15.38
N CYS A 43 -7.26 1.43 14.24
CA CYS A 43 -8.36 2.28 13.78
C CYS A 43 -9.24 1.61 12.71
N PRO A 44 -10.56 1.90 12.68
CA PRO A 44 -11.38 1.58 11.53
C PRO A 44 -11.01 2.51 10.35
N LEU A 45 -11.13 1.97 9.14
CA LEU A 45 -10.75 2.62 7.89
C LEU A 45 -11.96 2.87 7.00
N VAL A 46 -11.82 3.78 6.06
CA VAL A 46 -12.66 3.91 4.87
C VAL A 46 -11.75 4.04 3.65
N THR A 47 -12.12 3.42 2.54
CA THR A 47 -11.35 3.47 1.30
C THR A 47 -11.99 4.47 0.36
N LEU A 48 -11.23 5.42 -0.15
CA LEU A 48 -11.64 6.37 -1.17
C LEU A 48 -11.07 5.91 -2.51
N GLY A 49 -11.95 5.64 -3.47
CA GLY A 49 -11.58 5.49 -4.87
C GLY A 49 -11.73 6.81 -5.60
N LEU A 50 -10.75 7.12 -6.43
CA LEU A 50 -10.75 8.30 -7.28
C LEU A 50 -10.56 7.89 -8.73
N VAL A 51 -11.37 8.49 -9.59
CA VAL A 51 -11.14 8.46 -11.03
C VAL A 51 -10.77 9.87 -11.51
N LEU A 52 -9.58 10.00 -12.08
CA LEU A 52 -9.08 11.26 -12.64
C LEU A 52 -9.05 11.18 -14.16
N ASP A 53 -9.10 12.33 -14.83
CA ASP A 53 -8.79 12.42 -16.25
C ASP A 53 -7.29 12.59 -16.53
N GLY A 54 -6.90 12.65 -17.80
CA GLY A 54 -5.52 12.89 -18.24
C GLY A 54 -4.95 14.26 -17.89
N SER A 55 -5.74 15.19 -17.34
CA SER A 55 -5.24 16.44 -16.75
C SER A 55 -5.10 16.36 -15.22
N GLY A 56 -5.45 15.22 -14.62
CA GLY A 56 -5.40 15.02 -13.17
C GLY A 56 -6.61 15.55 -12.41
N PHE A 57 -7.67 16.00 -13.10
CA PHE A 57 -8.90 16.44 -12.44
C PHE A 57 -9.76 15.26 -12.03
N VAL A 58 -10.30 15.31 -10.81
CA VAL A 58 -11.25 14.31 -10.31
C VAL A 58 -12.52 14.38 -11.14
N ARG A 59 -12.82 13.27 -11.82
CA ARG A 59 -14.07 13.06 -12.56
C ARG A 59 -15.12 12.38 -11.69
N ARG A 60 -14.68 11.46 -10.83
CA ARG A 60 -15.55 10.75 -9.89
C ARG A 60 -14.80 10.33 -8.63
N SER A 61 -15.50 10.32 -7.51
CA SER A 61 -15.02 9.75 -6.26
C SER A 61 -16.10 8.84 -5.66
N GLU A 62 -15.67 7.81 -4.94
CA GLU A 62 -16.58 6.90 -4.25
C GLU A 62 -15.92 6.37 -2.97
N THR A 63 -16.70 6.27 -1.89
CA THR A 63 -16.25 5.69 -0.64
C THR A 63 -16.68 4.23 -0.54
N PHE A 64 -15.72 3.38 -0.21
CA PHE A 64 -15.88 1.95 0.00
C PHE A 64 -15.54 1.57 1.44
N ALA A 65 -15.98 0.39 1.85
CA ALA A 65 -15.62 -0.14 3.16
C ALA A 65 -14.09 -0.15 3.36
N GLY A 66 -13.62 0.08 4.58
CA GLY A 66 -12.19 0.13 4.88
C GLY A 66 -11.39 -1.15 4.58
N HIS A 67 -12.09 -2.27 4.42
CA HIS A 67 -11.52 -3.58 4.05
C HIS A 67 -11.86 -3.98 2.60
N ALA A 68 -12.43 -3.09 1.80
CA ALA A 68 -12.80 -3.36 0.42
C ALA A 68 -11.58 -3.88 -0.36
N ALA A 69 -11.79 -4.97 -1.10
CA ALA A 69 -10.76 -5.51 -1.96
C ALA A 69 -10.59 -4.58 -3.17
N GLU A 70 -9.40 -3.99 -3.32
CA GLU A 70 -9.07 -3.06 -4.39
C GLU A 70 -9.40 -3.59 -5.80
N VAL A 71 -9.33 -4.91 -5.99
CA VAL A 71 -9.63 -5.56 -7.27
C VAL A 71 -11.10 -5.44 -7.66
N GLN A 72 -12.03 -5.36 -6.70
CA GLN A 72 -13.47 -5.43 -6.96
C GLN A 72 -14.11 -4.08 -7.30
N THR A 73 -13.40 -2.97 -7.09
CA THR A 73 -13.98 -1.63 -7.18
C THR A 73 -13.84 -0.98 -8.55
N LEU A 74 -12.98 -1.52 -9.42
CA LEU A 74 -12.66 -0.94 -10.73
C LEU A 74 -13.89 -0.82 -11.64
N GLU A 75 -14.59 -1.95 -11.85
CA GLU A 75 -15.73 -2.04 -12.77
C GLU A 75 -16.84 -1.05 -12.38
N ALA A 76 -17.27 -1.06 -11.12
CA ALA A 76 -18.33 -0.18 -10.62
C ALA A 76 -17.99 1.32 -10.79
N MET A 77 -16.72 1.69 -10.56
CA MET A 77 -16.28 3.06 -10.72
C MET A 77 -16.22 3.51 -12.18
N LEU A 78 -15.72 2.66 -13.09
CA LEU A 78 -15.66 2.95 -14.51
C LEU A 78 -17.05 3.02 -15.16
N ILE A 79 -17.95 2.10 -14.80
CA ILE A 79 -19.33 2.09 -15.30
C ILE A 79 -20.05 3.39 -14.91
N GLY A 80 -20.06 3.76 -13.62
CA GLY A 80 -20.79 4.95 -13.21
C GLY A 80 -20.07 6.28 -13.55
N LEU A 81 -18.85 6.24 -14.10
CA LEU A 81 -18.24 7.40 -14.75
C LEU A 81 -18.72 7.57 -16.21
N ASP A 82 -19.34 6.54 -16.80
CA ASP A 82 -19.56 6.45 -18.24
C ASP A 82 -18.25 6.66 -19.02
N ALA A 83 -17.18 5.97 -18.56
CA ALA A 83 -15.86 6.08 -19.15
C ALA A 83 -15.91 5.66 -20.63
N PRO A 84 -15.53 6.53 -21.58
CA PRO A 84 -15.66 6.23 -23.00
C PRO A 84 -14.93 4.95 -23.40
N ARG A 85 -15.52 4.17 -24.31
CA ARG A 85 -14.79 3.08 -24.98
C ARG A 85 -13.52 3.61 -25.64
N GLY A 86 -12.45 2.83 -25.61
CA GLY A 86 -11.12 3.21 -26.09
C GLY A 86 -10.27 4.01 -25.09
N SER A 87 -10.83 4.41 -23.94
CA SER A 87 -10.06 5.13 -22.91
C SER A 87 -8.88 4.30 -22.40
N LEU A 88 -7.76 4.97 -22.11
CA LEU A 88 -6.60 4.37 -21.48
C LEU A 88 -6.74 4.41 -19.97
N ILE A 89 -6.90 3.26 -19.34
CA ILE A 89 -6.98 3.14 -17.89
C ILE A 89 -5.59 2.90 -17.31
N VAL A 90 -5.09 3.86 -16.53
CA VAL A 90 -3.83 3.71 -15.77
C VAL A 90 -4.21 3.42 -14.33
N MET A 91 -3.70 2.30 -13.78
CA MET A 91 -4.05 1.88 -12.42
C MET A 91 -2.90 1.17 -11.70
N ASP A 92 -3.02 1.13 -10.38
CA ASP A 92 -2.08 0.46 -9.50
C ASP A 92 -2.06 -1.07 -9.68
N ALA A 93 -0.91 -1.67 -9.35
CA ALA A 93 -0.71 -3.12 -9.36
C ALA A 93 -1.70 -3.88 -8.46
N GLY A 94 -2.23 -3.24 -7.41
CA GLY A 94 -3.22 -3.83 -6.51
C GLY A 94 -4.54 -4.15 -7.20
N ILE A 95 -4.91 -3.31 -8.18
CA ILE A 95 -6.18 -3.38 -8.93
C ILE A 95 -6.02 -4.18 -10.23
N ALA A 96 -4.81 -4.21 -10.80
CA ALA A 96 -4.49 -4.89 -12.07
C ALA A 96 -4.44 -6.43 -11.97
N ALA A 97 -5.49 -7.08 -11.45
CA ALA A 97 -5.66 -8.53 -11.54
C ALA A 97 -6.01 -8.97 -12.98
N GLU A 98 -5.65 -10.19 -13.38
CA GLU A 98 -5.92 -10.67 -14.75
C GLU A 98 -7.42 -10.64 -15.12
N ALA A 99 -8.32 -10.89 -14.16
CA ALA A 99 -9.76 -10.77 -14.38
C ALA A 99 -10.16 -9.34 -14.78
N ASN A 100 -9.58 -8.33 -14.12
CA ASN A 100 -9.81 -6.92 -14.45
C ASN A 100 -9.22 -6.56 -15.82
N LEU A 101 -8.03 -7.06 -16.15
CA LEU A 101 -7.43 -6.82 -17.47
C LEU A 101 -8.28 -7.44 -18.59
N THR A 102 -8.75 -8.67 -18.39
CA THR A 102 -9.65 -9.35 -19.32
C THR A 102 -10.96 -8.58 -19.50
N TRP A 103 -11.54 -8.11 -18.40
CA TRP A 103 -12.75 -7.31 -18.42
C TRP A 103 -12.55 -5.99 -19.18
N LEU A 104 -11.44 -5.29 -18.97
CA LEU A 104 -11.11 -4.06 -19.68
C LEU A 104 -11.04 -4.29 -21.20
N VAL A 105 -10.31 -5.33 -21.63
CA VAL A 105 -10.19 -5.68 -23.05
C VAL A 105 -11.56 -6.00 -23.65
N ALA A 106 -12.39 -6.82 -22.96
CA ALA A 106 -13.73 -7.18 -23.44
C ALA A 106 -14.67 -5.97 -23.59
N HIS A 107 -14.46 -4.92 -22.81
CA HIS A 107 -15.27 -3.69 -22.86
C HIS A 107 -14.65 -2.60 -23.78
N GLY A 108 -13.54 -2.92 -24.46
CA GLY A 108 -12.88 -2.02 -25.41
C GLY A 108 -12.03 -0.95 -24.75
N TYR A 109 -11.59 -1.15 -23.50
CA TYR A 109 -10.64 -0.28 -22.84
C TYR A 109 -9.20 -0.67 -23.15
N ARG A 110 -8.33 0.34 -23.12
CA ARG A 110 -6.89 0.12 -23.08
C ARG A 110 -6.41 0.22 -21.64
N TYR A 111 -5.31 -0.43 -21.28
CA TYR A 111 -4.73 -0.32 -19.94
C TYR A 111 -3.23 -0.07 -19.98
N LEU A 112 -2.70 0.59 -18.94
CA LEU A 112 -1.27 0.71 -18.70
C LEU A 112 -1.02 0.54 -17.20
N VAL A 113 -0.40 -0.57 -16.83
CA VAL A 113 -0.35 -1.01 -15.43
C VAL A 113 1.01 -1.58 -15.06
N VAL A 114 1.34 -1.59 -13.76
CA VAL A 114 2.50 -2.34 -13.29
C VAL A 114 2.20 -3.83 -13.31
N SER A 115 3.08 -4.60 -13.93
CA SER A 115 2.98 -6.06 -13.97
C SER A 115 3.03 -6.67 -12.57
N ARG A 116 2.08 -7.57 -12.30
CA ARG A 116 2.09 -8.43 -11.11
C ARG A 116 2.91 -9.70 -11.30
N LYS A 117 3.41 -9.97 -12.52
CA LYS A 117 4.26 -11.13 -12.81
C LYS A 117 5.55 -11.03 -11.99
N ARG A 118 6.00 -12.16 -11.43
CA ARG A 118 7.18 -12.20 -10.55
C ARG A 118 8.50 -12.31 -11.30
N THR A 119 8.44 -12.88 -12.50
CA THR A 119 9.60 -13.04 -13.38
C THR A 119 10.01 -11.69 -13.92
N ARG A 120 11.30 -11.39 -13.80
CA ARG A 120 11.95 -10.19 -14.31
C ARG A 120 12.90 -10.57 -15.43
N HIS A 121 13.03 -9.67 -16.38
CA HIS A 121 13.93 -9.77 -17.51
C HIS A 121 14.32 -8.34 -17.89
N PHE A 122 15.55 -8.14 -18.37
CA PHE A 122 16.00 -6.87 -18.91
C PHE A 122 17.29 -7.08 -19.71
N GLU A 123 17.31 -6.58 -20.93
CA GLU A 123 18.46 -6.62 -21.85
C GLU A 123 18.82 -5.20 -22.27
N ALA A 124 19.91 -4.68 -21.70
CA ALA A 124 20.34 -3.31 -21.93
C ALA A 124 20.64 -3.00 -23.41
N ALA A 125 21.05 -3.99 -24.20
CA ALA A 125 21.33 -3.84 -25.63
C ALA A 125 20.08 -3.50 -26.46
N HIS A 126 18.89 -3.87 -25.96
CA HIS A 126 17.60 -3.60 -26.61
C HIS A 126 16.84 -2.46 -25.92
N ALA A 127 17.50 -1.70 -25.04
CA ALA A 127 16.90 -0.64 -24.27
C ALA A 127 17.24 0.74 -24.83
N ILE A 128 16.26 1.64 -24.82
CA ILE A 128 16.50 3.08 -24.98
C ILE A 128 16.79 3.72 -23.62
N THR A 129 17.51 4.83 -23.60
CA THR A 129 17.75 5.60 -22.37
C THR A 129 16.95 6.89 -22.42
N ILE A 130 16.20 7.17 -21.36
CA ILE A 130 15.40 8.39 -21.18
C ILE A 130 15.86 9.09 -19.90
N GLU A 131 15.98 10.41 -19.95
CA GLU A 131 16.21 11.21 -18.76
C GLU A 131 14.89 11.61 -18.11
N THR A 132 14.77 11.38 -16.80
CA THR A 132 13.63 11.87 -16.04
C THR A 132 13.72 13.39 -15.82
N ALA A 133 12.61 14.01 -15.42
CA ALA A 133 12.60 15.41 -14.98
C ALA A 133 13.59 15.70 -13.82
N SER A 134 13.96 14.66 -13.05
CA SER A 134 14.99 14.72 -12.00
C SER A 134 16.41 14.45 -12.49
N GLN A 135 16.66 14.48 -13.81
CA GLN A 135 17.94 14.21 -14.46
C GLN A 135 18.52 12.83 -14.10
N GLN A 136 17.65 11.83 -13.95
CA GLN A 136 18.07 10.45 -13.73
C GLN A 136 17.84 9.65 -15.01
N ALA A 137 18.88 8.91 -15.43
CA ALA A 137 18.76 7.99 -16.55
C ALA A 137 17.90 6.78 -16.17
N VAL A 138 16.90 6.50 -16.99
CA VAL A 138 16.07 5.29 -16.95
C VAL A 138 16.22 4.57 -18.29
N GLN A 139 16.55 3.29 -18.24
CA GLN A 139 16.65 2.47 -19.44
C GLN A 139 15.36 1.67 -19.63
N ILE A 140 14.84 1.64 -20.85
CA ILE A 140 13.52 1.07 -21.13
C ILE A 140 13.63 0.11 -22.31
N GLN A 141 13.30 -1.15 -22.06
CA GLN A 141 13.15 -2.17 -23.08
C GLN A 141 11.66 -2.42 -23.30
N LYS A 142 11.18 -2.22 -24.54
CA LYS A 142 9.83 -2.57 -24.97
C LYS A 142 9.86 -3.97 -25.60
N VAL A 143 9.00 -4.86 -25.13
CA VAL A 143 8.86 -6.23 -25.64
C VAL A 143 7.39 -6.44 -25.98
N THR A 144 7.10 -6.79 -27.23
CA THR A 144 5.74 -7.15 -27.66
C THR A 144 5.53 -8.64 -27.45
N SER A 145 4.33 -9.06 -27.04
CA SER A 145 3.95 -10.47 -26.94
C SER A 145 3.90 -11.14 -28.31
N ASP A 146 4.04 -12.47 -28.34
CA ASP A 146 4.05 -13.26 -29.57
C ASP A 146 2.76 -13.12 -30.39
N ASP A 147 1.62 -12.91 -29.73
CA ASP A 147 0.30 -12.67 -30.36
C ASP A 147 0.08 -11.21 -30.81
N GLY A 148 1.03 -10.32 -30.51
CA GLY A 148 0.97 -8.90 -30.83
C GLY A 148 -0.10 -8.12 -30.06
N GLN A 149 -0.74 -8.71 -29.03
CA GLN A 149 -1.87 -8.09 -28.32
C GLN A 149 -1.45 -7.32 -27.05
N GLU A 150 -0.27 -7.61 -26.50
CA GLU A 150 0.23 -6.98 -25.28
C GLU A 150 1.67 -6.53 -25.45
N VAL A 151 2.02 -5.43 -24.79
CA VAL A 151 3.39 -4.94 -24.67
C VAL A 151 3.82 -4.96 -23.20
N GLN A 152 5.05 -5.37 -22.97
CA GLN A 152 5.77 -5.27 -21.70
C GLN A 152 6.84 -4.19 -21.80
N LEU A 153 6.90 -3.29 -20.82
CA LEU A 153 7.97 -2.28 -20.70
C LEU A 153 8.81 -2.61 -19.48
N HIS A 154 10.05 -3.02 -19.72
CA HIS A 154 11.03 -3.28 -18.67
C HIS A 154 11.85 -2.02 -18.43
N CYS A 155 11.53 -1.33 -17.34
CA CYS A 155 12.12 -0.06 -16.93
C CYS A 155 13.18 -0.32 -15.85
N TYR A 156 14.42 -0.05 -16.17
CA TYR A 156 15.56 -0.16 -15.28
C TYR A 156 16.03 1.22 -14.81
N SER A 157 16.29 1.36 -13.51
CA SER A 157 16.98 2.54 -12.97
C SER A 157 17.97 2.18 -11.88
N THR A 158 19.07 2.93 -11.83
CA THR A 158 20.16 2.75 -10.85
C THR A 158 19.68 3.01 -9.43
N GLY A 159 18.85 4.03 -9.23
CA GLY A 159 18.26 4.35 -7.92
C GLY A 159 17.39 3.22 -7.38
N ARG A 160 16.54 2.62 -8.24
CA ARG A 160 15.74 1.45 -7.84
C ARG A 160 16.63 0.23 -7.60
N GLN A 161 17.66 0.01 -8.42
CA GLN A 161 18.62 -1.06 -8.21
C GLN A 161 19.25 -0.97 -6.82
N ALA A 162 19.78 0.20 -6.45
CA ALA A 162 20.41 0.40 -5.14
C ALA A 162 19.44 0.11 -3.99
N LYS A 163 18.20 0.61 -4.08
CA LYS A 163 17.14 0.39 -3.09
C LYS A 163 16.79 -1.10 -2.96
N GLU A 164 16.51 -1.77 -4.08
CA GLU A 164 16.12 -3.18 -4.08
C GLU A 164 17.27 -4.09 -3.64
N ALA A 165 18.50 -3.79 -4.06
CA ALA A 165 19.69 -4.50 -3.61
C ALA A 165 19.91 -4.36 -2.09
N ALA A 166 19.72 -3.18 -1.51
CA ALA A 166 19.80 -2.98 -0.07
C ALA A 166 18.72 -3.79 0.69
N ILE A 167 17.50 -3.83 0.17
CA ILE A 167 16.41 -4.66 0.72
C ILE A 167 16.78 -6.15 0.66
N ALA A 168 17.26 -6.62 -0.49
CA ALA A 168 17.67 -8.01 -0.69
C ALA A 168 18.82 -8.41 0.24
N ARG A 169 19.84 -7.55 0.38
CA ARG A 169 20.95 -7.74 1.33
C ARG A 169 20.47 -7.90 2.76
N ARG A 170 19.60 -7.00 3.23
CA ARG A 170 19.02 -7.09 4.59
C ARG A 170 18.25 -8.41 4.80
N PHE A 171 17.52 -8.86 3.79
CA PHE A 171 16.78 -10.12 3.85
C PHE A 171 17.69 -11.35 3.84
N CYS A 172 18.76 -11.34 3.06
CA CYS A 172 19.79 -12.38 3.07
C CYS A 172 20.47 -12.46 4.44
N ALA A 173 20.98 -11.34 4.94
CA ALA A 173 21.68 -11.27 6.22
C ALA A 173 20.83 -11.78 7.39
N ARG A 174 19.53 -11.41 7.41
CA ARG A 174 18.60 -11.91 8.44
C ARG A 174 18.34 -13.41 8.34
N LEU A 175 18.23 -13.95 7.13
CA LEU A 175 18.05 -15.39 6.91
C LEU A 175 19.30 -16.15 7.36
N GLU A 176 20.48 -15.74 6.89
CA GLU A 176 21.78 -16.34 7.22
C GLU A 176 22.06 -16.28 8.72
N THR A 177 21.80 -15.14 9.37
CA THR A 177 21.90 -15.02 10.84
C THR A 177 20.98 -16.02 11.55
N GLY A 178 19.76 -16.22 11.04
CA GLY A 178 18.83 -17.22 11.58
C GLY A 178 19.35 -18.65 11.41
N LEU A 179 19.92 -18.97 10.25
CA LEU A 179 20.49 -20.29 9.96
C LEU A 179 21.74 -20.56 10.79
N HIS A 180 22.63 -19.57 10.95
CA HIS A 180 23.79 -19.66 11.85
C HIS A 180 23.36 -20.00 13.28
N LYS A 181 22.36 -19.29 13.83
CA LYS A 181 21.85 -19.59 15.18
C LYS A 181 21.31 -21.01 15.32
N LEU A 182 20.66 -21.54 14.28
CA LEU A 182 20.18 -22.93 14.29
C LEU A 182 21.35 -23.91 14.25
N ALA A 183 22.34 -23.67 13.39
CA ALA A 183 23.52 -24.51 13.25
C ALA A 183 24.38 -24.53 14.54
N GLU A 184 24.66 -23.35 15.12
CA GLU A 184 25.35 -23.24 16.41
C GLU A 184 24.59 -23.94 17.53
N GLY A 185 23.26 -23.84 17.52
CA GLY A 185 22.39 -24.51 18.48
C GLY A 185 22.57 -26.03 18.50
N LEU A 186 22.83 -26.67 17.36
CA LEU A 186 23.06 -28.13 17.27
C LEU A 186 24.26 -28.58 18.10
N ASN A 187 25.30 -27.73 18.21
CA ASN A 187 26.52 -28.04 18.94
C ASN A 187 26.39 -27.84 20.45
N THR A 188 25.25 -27.35 20.94
CA THR A 188 25.03 -27.09 22.37
C THR A 188 24.31 -28.27 23.06
N PRO A 189 24.58 -28.54 24.36
CA PRO A 189 23.91 -29.62 25.08
C PRO A 189 22.38 -29.48 25.15
N ARG A 190 21.88 -28.25 25.34
CA ARG A 190 20.45 -27.92 25.48
C ARG A 190 19.80 -27.41 24.19
N GLY A 191 20.52 -27.47 23.06
CA GLY A 191 20.00 -27.04 21.77
C GLY A 191 18.87 -27.93 21.26
N GLU A 192 17.92 -27.34 20.53
CA GLU A 192 16.89 -28.11 19.84
C GLU A 192 17.54 -28.91 18.70
N LYS A 193 17.44 -30.24 18.79
CA LYS A 193 18.02 -31.18 17.81
C LYS A 193 16.94 -31.91 17.02
N ARG A 194 15.67 -31.86 17.41
CA ARG A 194 14.61 -32.60 16.71
C ARG A 194 14.45 -32.07 15.29
N LEU A 195 14.58 -32.97 14.33
CA LEU A 195 14.56 -32.67 12.90
C LEU A 195 13.28 -31.89 12.52
N ALA A 196 12.12 -32.39 12.94
CA ALA A 196 10.83 -31.77 12.66
C ALA A 196 10.73 -30.33 13.19
N LYS A 197 11.23 -30.06 14.40
CA LYS A 197 11.20 -28.70 14.98
C LYS A 197 12.16 -27.74 14.27
N LEU A 198 13.30 -28.23 13.83
CA LEU A 198 14.24 -27.44 13.04
C LEU A 198 13.68 -27.13 11.65
N GLN A 199 13.01 -28.09 11.00
CA GLN A 199 12.31 -27.86 9.74
C GLN A 199 11.20 -26.81 9.87
N GLU A 200 10.37 -26.86 10.93
CA GLU A 200 9.37 -25.81 11.21
C GLU A 200 10.03 -24.42 11.35
N ARG A 201 11.13 -24.33 12.11
CA ARG A 201 11.87 -23.07 12.32
C ARG A 201 12.48 -22.55 11.01
N MET A 202 13.07 -23.42 10.21
CA MET A 202 13.58 -23.10 8.88
C MET A 202 12.46 -22.61 7.95
N GLY A 203 11.30 -23.26 7.97
CA GLY A 203 10.11 -22.82 7.25
C GLY A 203 9.72 -21.39 7.61
N ARG A 204 9.66 -21.06 8.90
CA ARG A 204 9.38 -19.69 9.38
C ARG A 204 10.46 -18.68 8.98
N LEU A 205 11.73 -19.08 8.94
CA LEU A 205 12.82 -18.22 8.46
C LEU A 205 12.67 -17.91 6.96
N LYS A 206 12.32 -18.92 6.15
CA LYS A 206 12.05 -18.76 4.71
C LYS A 206 10.80 -17.93 4.45
N GLU A 207 9.71 -18.16 5.17
CA GLU A 207 8.44 -17.42 5.02
C GLU A 207 8.64 -15.91 5.22
N LYS A 208 9.43 -15.53 6.22
CA LYS A 208 9.71 -14.11 6.52
C LYS A 208 10.52 -13.41 5.43
N SER A 209 11.06 -14.12 4.45
CA SER A 209 12.02 -13.59 3.48
C SER A 209 11.78 -14.12 2.07
N ARG A 210 11.45 -13.22 1.13
CA ARG A 210 11.33 -13.57 -0.30
C ARG A 210 12.65 -14.09 -0.89
N VAL A 211 13.79 -13.93 -0.19
CA VAL A 211 15.07 -14.47 -0.65
C VAL A 211 15.26 -15.95 -0.34
N GLY A 212 14.40 -16.57 0.48
CA GLY A 212 14.56 -17.97 0.91
C GLY A 212 14.51 -18.99 -0.24
N GLN A 213 13.92 -18.62 -1.38
CA GLN A 213 13.98 -19.41 -2.61
C GLN A 213 15.38 -19.52 -3.21
N HIS A 214 16.28 -18.58 -2.89
CA HIS A 214 17.67 -18.54 -3.36
C HIS A 214 18.64 -19.30 -2.47
N TYR A 215 18.15 -20.15 -1.55
CA TYR A 215 18.98 -20.93 -0.65
C TYR A 215 18.58 -22.39 -0.70
N ALA A 216 19.54 -23.24 -1.06
CA ALA A 216 19.47 -24.66 -0.77
C ALA A 216 19.96 -24.85 0.66
N ILE A 217 19.10 -25.38 1.53
CA ILE A 217 19.41 -25.59 2.94
C ILE A 217 19.27 -27.09 3.20
N THR A 218 20.34 -27.72 3.65
CA THR A 218 20.43 -29.15 3.88
C THR A 218 20.59 -29.41 5.38
N LEU A 219 19.70 -30.25 5.91
CA LEU A 219 19.73 -30.71 7.29
C LEU A 219 20.04 -32.21 7.25
N THR A 220 21.15 -32.63 7.86
CA THR A 220 21.50 -34.05 7.95
C THR A 220 20.97 -34.62 9.25
N ALA A 221 20.35 -35.79 9.19
CA ALA A 221 19.80 -36.47 10.36
C ALA A 221 20.76 -37.56 10.87
N ASP A 222 20.56 -37.99 12.10
CA ASP A 222 21.16 -39.22 12.63
C ASP A 222 20.53 -40.47 12.00
N GLU A 223 21.07 -41.65 12.32
CA GLU A 223 20.59 -42.92 11.78
C GLU A 223 19.11 -43.19 12.07
N SER A 224 18.58 -42.61 13.16
CA SER A 224 17.16 -42.72 13.53
C SER A 224 16.25 -41.80 12.68
N GLY A 225 16.81 -40.78 12.04
CA GLY A 225 16.07 -39.75 11.33
C GLY A 225 15.38 -38.72 12.25
N GLU A 226 15.51 -38.84 13.58
CA GLU A 226 14.79 -37.96 14.51
C GLU A 226 15.56 -36.70 14.88
N LYS A 227 16.89 -36.77 14.91
CA LYS A 227 17.74 -35.64 15.33
C LYS A 227 18.62 -35.16 14.19
N ALA A 228 18.77 -33.85 14.09
CA ALA A 228 19.72 -33.22 13.18
C ALA A 228 21.14 -33.30 13.74
N LEU A 229 22.09 -33.69 12.90
CA LEU A 229 23.52 -33.68 13.18
C LEU A 229 24.19 -32.40 12.67
N SER A 230 23.85 -31.97 11.46
CA SER A 230 24.40 -30.75 10.87
C SER A 230 23.39 -30.00 10.01
N LEU A 231 23.58 -28.70 9.91
CA LEU A 231 22.82 -27.79 9.07
C LEU A 231 23.79 -27.01 8.20
N THR A 232 23.65 -27.12 6.88
CA THR A 232 24.44 -26.38 5.90
C THR A 232 23.53 -25.68 4.90
N TRP A 233 24.02 -24.62 4.27
CA TRP A 233 23.28 -23.94 3.22
C TRP A 233 24.20 -23.33 2.18
N VAL A 234 23.68 -23.23 0.96
CA VAL A 234 24.34 -22.58 -0.16
C VAL A 234 23.37 -21.61 -0.80
N LYS A 235 23.84 -20.38 -1.04
CA LYS A 235 23.08 -19.37 -1.77
C LYS A 235 23.18 -19.67 -3.27
N GLN A 236 22.04 -19.96 -3.88
CA GLN A 236 21.88 -20.27 -5.30
C GLN A 236 20.90 -19.26 -5.93
N PRO A 237 21.41 -18.14 -6.49
CA PRO A 237 20.55 -17.13 -7.09
C PRO A 237 19.79 -17.65 -8.32
N ILE A 238 18.49 -17.92 -8.14
CA ILE A 238 17.52 -18.12 -9.24
C ILE A 238 17.41 -16.85 -10.12
N GLY A 239 17.47 -17.03 -11.44
CA GLY A 239 17.27 -15.98 -12.44
C GLY A 239 15.87 -15.37 -12.43
N GLY A 240 15.76 -14.14 -12.93
CA GLY A 240 14.49 -13.45 -13.10
C GLY A 240 13.79 -13.03 -11.81
N THR A 241 14.52 -12.83 -10.72
CA THR A 241 13.96 -12.38 -9.44
C THR A 241 14.47 -10.98 -9.08
N LEU A 242 13.93 -10.39 -8.01
CA LEU A 242 14.45 -9.13 -7.46
C LEU A 242 15.94 -9.23 -7.04
N LEU A 243 16.41 -10.43 -6.68
CA LEU A 243 17.82 -10.63 -6.31
C LEU A 243 18.74 -10.58 -7.52
N THR A 244 18.33 -11.16 -8.66
CA THR A 244 19.15 -11.28 -9.87
C THR A 244 18.94 -10.14 -10.86
N TYR A 245 17.75 -9.53 -10.86
CA TYR A 245 17.38 -8.34 -11.65
C TYR A 245 16.84 -7.23 -10.73
N PRO A 246 17.67 -6.69 -9.82
CA PRO A 246 17.30 -5.50 -9.06
C PRO A 246 17.16 -4.29 -9.99
N GLY A 247 16.30 -3.35 -9.65
CA GLY A 247 16.15 -2.10 -10.41
C GLY A 247 15.15 -2.18 -11.56
N VAL A 248 14.75 -3.39 -11.97
CA VAL A 248 13.82 -3.59 -13.08
C VAL A 248 12.37 -3.62 -12.60
N GLN A 249 11.56 -2.72 -13.15
CA GLN A 249 10.10 -2.74 -13.06
C GLN A 249 9.51 -3.09 -14.41
N CYS A 250 8.46 -3.91 -14.45
CA CYS A 250 7.75 -4.24 -15.67
C CYS A 250 6.38 -3.56 -15.67
N LEU A 251 6.06 -2.82 -16.73
CA LEU A 251 4.71 -2.36 -17.05
C LEU A 251 4.09 -3.25 -18.12
N ARG A 252 2.77 -3.33 -18.16
CA ARG A 252 1.98 -4.06 -19.16
C ARG A 252 0.92 -3.16 -19.77
N THR A 253 0.66 -3.34 -21.06
CA THR A 253 -0.36 -2.58 -21.78
C THR A 253 -0.85 -3.34 -23.00
N ASN A 254 -2.13 -3.20 -23.34
CA ASN A 254 -2.66 -3.60 -24.65
C ASN A 254 -2.63 -2.44 -25.68
N GLU A 255 -2.02 -1.30 -25.33
CA GLU A 255 -1.67 -0.24 -26.29
C GLU A 255 -0.35 -0.59 -26.97
N THR A 256 -0.43 -1.20 -28.15
CA THR A 256 0.73 -1.76 -28.85
C THR A 256 1.39 -0.78 -29.81
N GLN A 257 0.66 0.26 -30.24
CA GLN A 257 1.06 1.19 -31.28
C GLN A 257 2.00 2.29 -30.75
N TRP A 258 1.97 2.58 -29.46
CA TRP A 258 2.80 3.64 -28.86
C TRP A 258 4.25 3.19 -28.69
N ASP A 259 5.19 4.11 -28.87
CA ASP A 259 6.59 3.85 -28.57
C ASP A 259 6.86 3.75 -27.05
N ALA A 260 8.08 3.31 -26.70
CA ALA A 260 8.48 3.09 -25.32
C ALA A 260 8.48 4.37 -24.48
N GLU A 261 8.85 5.51 -25.09
CA GLU A 261 8.96 6.80 -24.43
C GLU A 261 7.58 7.35 -24.07
N ARG A 262 6.63 7.33 -25.01
CA ARG A 262 5.25 7.77 -24.79
C ARG A 262 4.57 6.94 -23.71
N LEU A 263 4.74 5.62 -23.74
CA LEU A 263 4.21 4.73 -22.71
C LEU A 263 4.82 5.03 -21.33
N TRP A 264 6.13 5.22 -21.26
CA TRP A 264 6.81 5.59 -20.01
C TRP A 264 6.38 6.94 -19.47
N HIS A 265 6.36 7.98 -20.30
CA HIS A 265 5.93 9.33 -19.90
C HIS A 265 4.48 9.33 -19.43
N THR A 266 3.60 8.60 -20.12
CA THR A 266 2.20 8.45 -19.68
C THR A 266 2.13 7.77 -18.31
N TYR A 267 2.87 6.68 -18.10
CA TYR A 267 2.89 6.02 -16.80
C TYR A 267 3.54 6.87 -15.70
N ILE A 268 4.57 7.65 -15.97
CA ILE A 268 5.23 8.47 -14.92
C ILE A 268 4.43 9.73 -14.61
N LEU A 269 3.80 10.35 -15.60
CA LEU A 269 2.94 11.51 -15.37
C LEU A 269 1.76 11.15 -14.45
N PHE A 270 1.28 9.91 -14.53
CA PHE A 270 0.04 9.51 -13.91
C PHE A 270 0.12 8.34 -12.92
N GLY A 271 1.27 7.69 -12.83
CA GLY A 271 1.49 6.52 -12.01
C GLY A 271 1.97 6.89 -10.60
N PRO A 272 1.73 6.02 -9.62
CA PRO A 272 2.01 6.26 -8.19
C PRO A 272 3.50 6.43 -7.84
N GLY A 273 4.41 6.30 -8.82
CA GLY A 273 5.86 6.33 -8.64
C GLY A 273 6.59 7.41 -9.43
N GLY A 274 5.88 8.18 -10.27
CA GLY A 274 6.42 9.40 -10.85
C GLY A 274 6.38 10.51 -9.82
N GLY A 275 7.39 11.38 -9.80
CA GLY A 275 7.56 12.47 -8.83
C GLY A 275 6.44 13.52 -8.75
N VAL A 276 5.27 13.27 -9.34
CA VAL A 276 4.04 13.87 -8.84
C VAL A 276 3.69 13.09 -7.57
N SER A 277 4.29 13.49 -6.44
CA SER A 277 3.46 13.56 -5.24
C SER A 277 2.21 14.27 -5.70
N LEU A 278 1.07 13.57 -5.81
CA LEU A 278 -0.25 14.20 -5.89
C LEU A 278 -0.15 15.38 -4.93
N PRO A 279 -0.03 16.63 -5.42
CA PRO A 279 -0.05 17.77 -4.54
C PRO A 279 -1.35 17.56 -3.83
N GLN A 280 -1.24 17.38 -2.51
CA GLN A 280 -2.34 17.17 -1.58
C GLN A 280 -3.65 17.51 -2.28
N ILE A 281 -4.46 16.50 -2.62
CA ILE A 281 -5.90 16.74 -2.68
C ILE A 281 -6.24 17.07 -1.23
N ARG A 282 -5.90 18.29 -0.80
CA ARG A 282 -6.49 18.99 0.32
C ARG A 282 -7.96 18.89 0.00
N ALA A 283 -8.68 18.27 0.91
CA ALA A 283 -10.13 18.22 0.91
C ALA A 283 -10.69 19.65 0.75
N GLY A 284 -10.83 20.11 -0.50
CA GLY A 284 -11.48 21.36 -0.87
C GLY A 284 -12.97 21.16 -1.16
N ALA A 285 -13.44 19.91 -1.24
CA ALA A 285 -14.84 19.59 -1.50
C ALA A 285 -15.75 19.67 -0.25
N ALA A 286 -15.22 20.01 0.92
CA ALA A 286 -16.02 20.15 2.16
C ALA A 286 -16.12 21.60 2.68
N ALA A 287 -15.63 22.61 1.94
CA ALA A 287 -15.51 23.98 2.45
C ALA A 287 -16.70 24.91 2.13
N HIS A 288 -17.71 24.47 1.37
CA HIS A 288 -18.96 25.23 1.24
C HIS A 288 -19.96 24.76 2.28
N LEU A 289 -19.81 25.21 3.52
CA LEU A 289 -20.86 25.38 4.54
C LEU A 289 -20.21 25.86 5.86
N SER A 290 -20.00 27.18 6.01
CA SER A 290 -20.11 27.98 7.27
C SER A 290 -19.23 29.27 7.29
N PRO A 291 -19.62 30.34 8.01
CA PRO A 291 -19.13 31.72 7.83
C PRO A 291 -17.86 32.05 8.66
N PRO A 292 -17.21 33.22 8.44
CA PRO A 292 -15.82 33.43 8.84
C PRO A 292 -15.68 34.00 10.26
N ARG A 293 -14.64 33.58 11.00
CA ARG A 293 -14.06 34.37 12.10
C ARG A 293 -12.52 34.30 12.16
N SER A 294 -11.94 35.50 11.99
CA SER A 294 -10.70 36.09 12.50
C SER A 294 -9.51 35.22 12.95
N ALA A 295 -8.41 35.48 12.23
CA ALA A 295 -6.97 35.37 12.51
C ALA A 295 -6.46 35.03 13.93
N CYS A 296 -5.55 34.05 14.00
CA CYS A 296 -4.36 34.11 14.85
C CYS A 296 -3.19 33.34 14.21
N ARG A 297 -1.97 33.88 14.39
CA ARG A 297 -0.73 33.60 13.65
C ARG A 297 -0.06 32.25 13.95
N TRP A 298 0.80 31.87 13.01
CA TRP A 298 1.51 30.62 12.79
C TRP A 298 2.51 30.15 13.86
N ALA A 299 2.54 28.83 14.10
CA ALA A 299 3.77 28.06 14.35
C ALA A 299 3.57 26.57 13.98
N SER A 300 4.41 26.05 13.05
CA SER A 300 4.78 24.65 12.77
C SER A 300 3.77 23.53 13.10
N VAL A 301 3.13 22.92 12.09
CA VAL A 301 2.31 21.70 12.26
C VAL A 301 2.41 20.75 11.05
N HIS A 302 2.86 19.51 11.29
CA HIS A 302 2.47 18.34 10.49
C HIS A 302 0.95 18.21 10.52
N GLN A 303 0.26 18.53 9.43
CA GLN A 303 -1.19 18.52 9.38
C GLN A 303 -1.74 17.09 9.26
N ARG A 304 -2.30 16.59 10.38
CA ARG A 304 -3.28 15.51 10.42
C ARG A 304 -4.57 16.00 9.79
N ALA A 305 -5.14 15.24 8.86
CA ALA A 305 -6.54 15.41 8.48
C ALA A 305 -7.39 14.49 9.36
N CYS A 306 -7.85 14.99 10.50
CA CYS A 306 -8.84 14.32 11.34
C CYS A 306 -10.23 14.76 10.87
N LEU A 307 -11.09 13.82 10.50
CA LEU A 307 -12.53 14.08 10.37
C LEU A 307 -13.13 14.02 11.77
N SER A 308 -13.43 15.19 12.35
CA SER A 308 -14.18 15.31 13.60
C SER A 308 -15.67 15.18 13.31
N ALA A 309 -16.34 14.20 13.91
CA ALA A 309 -17.80 14.15 13.95
C ALA A 309 -18.32 15.24 14.89
N GLY A 310 -19.18 16.13 14.38
CA GLY A 310 -19.87 17.15 15.19
C GLY A 310 -21.00 16.56 16.03
N PRO A 311 -21.48 17.28 17.07
CA PRO A 311 -22.46 16.76 18.01
C PRO A 311 -23.91 16.82 17.47
N ASP A 312 -24.71 15.87 17.93
CA ASP A 312 -26.14 15.69 17.67
C ASP A 312 -26.97 16.94 18.01
N ILE A 313 -27.83 17.35 17.06
CA ILE A 313 -28.94 18.27 17.34
C ILE A 313 -30.22 17.43 17.42
N ALA A 314 -30.74 17.30 18.63
CA ALA A 314 -32.04 16.70 18.91
C ALA A 314 -33.16 17.60 18.33
N ALA A 315 -33.98 17.01 17.45
CA ALA A 315 -35.22 17.64 16.99
C ALA A 315 -36.33 17.39 18.03
N THR A 316 -36.65 18.43 18.80
CA THR A 316 -37.93 18.53 19.52
C THR A 316 -39.06 18.69 18.50
N THR A 317 -39.96 17.72 18.43
CA THR A 317 -41.25 17.86 17.75
C THR A 317 -42.36 17.91 18.81
N GLU A 318 -43.01 19.08 18.89
CA GLU A 318 -44.27 19.26 19.62
C GLU A 318 -45.38 18.46 18.94
N GLY A 319 -46.18 17.77 19.76
CA GLY A 319 -47.28 16.93 19.31
C GLY A 319 -48.58 17.67 19.05
N LYS A 320 -49.50 16.99 18.36
CA LYS A 320 -50.97 17.09 18.48
C LYS A 320 -51.59 15.84 17.85
N GLY A 321 -52.44 15.11 18.59
CA GLY A 321 -53.33 14.09 18.04
C GLY A 321 -53.50 12.82 18.90
N HIS A 322 -54.54 12.82 19.73
CA HIS A 322 -55.07 11.73 20.58
C HIS A 322 -55.97 10.74 19.76
N PRO A 323 -56.56 9.66 20.32
CA PRO A 323 -55.95 8.39 20.74
C PRO A 323 -56.64 7.15 20.10
N ARG A 324 -56.07 5.95 20.18
CA ARG A 324 -56.86 4.69 20.17
C ARG A 324 -56.13 3.54 20.89
N LYS A 325 -56.89 2.90 21.78
CA LYS A 325 -56.54 1.81 22.72
C LYS A 325 -56.29 0.47 22.02
N LEU A 326 -55.47 -0.39 22.66
CA LEU A 326 -55.69 -1.83 23.00
C LEU A 326 -54.36 -2.39 23.59
N VAL A 327 -54.23 -2.61 24.91
CA VAL A 327 -54.33 -3.90 25.65
C VAL A 327 -53.46 -5.01 25.02
N GLY A 328 -52.50 -5.69 25.66
CA GLY A 328 -52.03 -5.79 27.05
C GLY A 328 -50.93 -6.87 27.17
N SER A 329 -50.54 -7.22 28.41
CA SER A 329 -49.63 -8.31 28.86
C SER A 329 -48.12 -8.00 28.82
N ALA A 330 -47.48 -7.48 29.88
CA ALA A 330 -47.12 -8.10 31.17
C ALA A 330 -46.15 -9.30 31.09
N ARG A 331 -44.92 -9.10 31.58
CA ARG A 331 -44.19 -9.94 32.57
C ARG A 331 -42.73 -9.47 32.73
N ASP A 332 -42.47 -8.73 33.80
CA ASP A 332 -41.29 -8.83 34.68
C ASP A 332 -41.64 -9.84 35.83
N PRO A 333 -40.77 -10.28 36.77
CA PRO A 333 -39.51 -9.66 37.23
C PRO A 333 -38.38 -10.66 37.67
N LEU A 334 -37.36 -10.08 38.32
CA LEU A 334 -36.32 -10.61 39.24
C LEU A 334 -34.92 -10.70 38.60
N GLY A 335 -33.86 -10.06 39.10
CA GLY A 335 -33.64 -9.25 40.30
C GLY A 335 -32.12 -9.22 40.57
N SER A 336 -31.61 -8.12 41.14
CA SER A 336 -30.58 -8.09 42.20
C SER A 336 -29.68 -6.84 42.16
N THR A 337 -29.89 -6.00 43.17
CA THR A 337 -28.91 -5.32 44.04
C THR A 337 -27.80 -4.41 43.48
N SER A 338 -27.90 -3.16 43.94
CA SER A 338 -26.89 -2.10 43.98
C SER A 338 -25.72 -2.41 44.93
N CYS A 339 -24.51 -1.96 44.57
CA CYS A 339 -23.49 -1.52 45.53
C CYS A 339 -22.81 -0.25 45.02
N HIS A 340 -22.76 0.75 45.91
CA HIS A 340 -21.99 1.98 45.80
C HIS A 340 -20.48 1.72 45.76
N GLY A 341 -19.76 2.54 45.01
CA GLY A 341 -18.29 2.64 45.08
C GLY A 341 -17.81 3.97 44.53
N GLN A 342 -17.48 4.89 45.42
CA GLN A 342 -16.86 6.19 45.15
C GLN A 342 -15.53 6.03 44.39
N LEU A 343 -15.32 6.81 43.33
CA LEU A 343 -14.01 6.95 42.68
C LEU A 343 -13.35 8.27 43.09
N SER A 344 -12.21 8.12 43.74
CA SER A 344 -11.32 9.15 44.25
C SER A 344 -10.55 9.85 43.13
N LYS A 345 -10.34 11.16 43.31
CA LYS A 345 -9.41 11.98 42.53
C LYS A 345 -7.98 11.62 42.93
N ALA A 346 -7.15 11.20 41.96
CA ALA A 346 -5.70 11.14 42.13
C ALA A 346 -5.00 11.99 41.07
N ARG A 347 -4.34 13.05 41.57
CA ARG A 347 -3.39 13.92 40.87
C ARG A 347 -2.21 13.12 40.34
N TRP A 348 -1.82 13.35 39.10
CA TRP A 348 -0.48 13.00 38.61
C TRP A 348 0.43 14.23 38.74
N THR A 349 1.48 14.08 39.54
CA THR A 349 2.58 15.02 39.75
C THR A 349 3.55 14.99 38.56
N ARG A 350 3.93 16.19 38.07
CA ARG A 350 4.99 16.38 37.06
C ARG A 350 6.36 16.20 37.71
N ALA A 351 7.23 15.41 37.09
CA ALA A 351 8.67 15.37 37.39
C ALA A 351 9.44 16.39 36.51
N PRO A 352 10.58 16.95 36.97
CA PRO A 352 11.25 18.08 36.31
C PRO A 352 12.19 17.68 35.17
N CYS A 353 12.26 18.56 34.18
CA CYS A 353 13.11 18.49 33.00
C CYS A 353 14.58 18.76 33.34
N MET A 354 15.47 17.78 33.14
CA MET A 354 16.92 18.01 33.20
C MET A 354 17.42 18.61 31.88
N ARG A 355 18.14 19.72 31.99
CA ARG A 355 18.96 20.34 30.94
C ARG A 355 20.14 19.41 30.62
N LYS A 356 20.44 19.21 29.34
CA LYS A 356 21.77 18.77 28.91
C LYS A 356 22.39 19.83 27.99
N SER A 357 23.64 20.07 28.33
CA SER A 357 24.60 21.06 27.89
C SER A 357 25.08 20.86 26.45
N THR A 358 25.28 22.01 25.80
CA THR A 358 26.07 22.23 24.59
C THR A 358 27.52 21.74 24.78
N VAL A 359 28.03 20.96 23.83
CA VAL A 359 29.47 20.69 23.69
C VAL A 359 29.82 20.91 22.21
N ALA A 360 30.92 21.64 22.02
CA ALA A 360 31.42 22.23 20.80
C ALA A 360 32.05 21.23 19.81
N GLU A 361 31.99 21.59 18.53
CA GLU A 361 32.84 21.09 17.44
C GLU A 361 34.30 21.56 17.63
N PRO A 362 35.25 20.81 17.05
CA PRO A 362 36.40 21.46 16.44
C PRO A 362 36.54 21.10 14.96
N GLU A 363 36.60 22.14 14.13
CA GLU A 363 37.26 22.14 12.83
C GLU A 363 38.75 21.80 13.00
N LEU A 364 39.33 21.05 12.04
CA LEU A 364 40.72 21.27 11.65
C LEU A 364 40.98 20.84 10.20
N LYS A 365 41.71 21.72 9.53
CA LYS A 365 42.01 21.85 8.10
C LYS A 365 43.00 20.80 7.57
N THR A 366 42.82 20.50 6.29
CA THR A 366 43.78 20.33 5.17
C THR A 366 45.28 20.28 5.49
N MET A 367 45.98 19.23 5.01
CA MET A 367 47.16 19.33 4.13
C MET A 367 47.68 17.96 3.68
N LEU A 368 48.06 17.91 2.39
CA LEU A 368 48.63 16.83 1.55
C LEU A 368 47.67 15.86 0.87
#